data_AF-A0A923RS12-F1
#
_entry.id   AF-A0A923RS12-F1
#
_cell.length_a   1.000
_cell.length_b   1.000
_cell.length_c   1.000
_cell.angle_alpha   90.00
_cell.angle_beta   90.00
_cell.angle_gamma   90.00
#
_symmetry.space_group_name_H-M   'P 1'
#
loop_
_entity.id
_entity.type
_entity.pdbx_description
1 polymer ?
#
loop_
_entity_poly.entity_id
_entity_poly.type
_entity_poly.pdbx_seq_one_letter_code
_entity_poly.pdbx_strand_id
1 'polypeptide(L)'
;MNQKMKKKIKHYLHEISASLPAGYPNKKRLLRTLQQNIYDFLEEYPDADWEDVIEHFGASCDIAQSYIEEFSDTELATSYKTHHRNIFVSTIICFIVFIFLILAIYSFYLWKQTHDFIIEETLTVYDGTEIWDEWESEWATEDEDAGVYYEVTK
;
A
#
# COMPACT_ATOMS: atom_id res chain seq x y z
N MET A 1 -26.62 -5.23 -39.52
CA MET A 1 -25.39 -5.74 -40.16
C MET A 1 -25.54 -7.16 -40.71
N ASN A 2 -25.22 -7.37 -41.99
CA ASN A 2 -25.34 -8.65 -42.72
C ASN A 2 -24.19 -9.65 -42.37
N GLN A 3 -24.45 -10.96 -42.50
CA GLN A 3 -23.47 -12.04 -42.31
C GLN A 3 -22.21 -11.89 -43.19
N LYS A 4 -22.37 -11.36 -44.42
CA LYS A 4 -21.23 -11.11 -45.33
C LYS A 4 -20.24 -10.11 -44.73
N MET A 5 -20.74 -9.03 -44.13
CA MET A 5 -19.92 -7.99 -43.47
C MET A 5 -19.19 -8.55 -42.25
N LYS A 6 -19.87 -9.32 -41.40
CA LYS A 6 -19.24 -9.99 -40.24
C LYS A 6 -18.06 -10.88 -40.65
N LYS A 7 -18.18 -11.59 -41.79
CA LYS A 7 -17.10 -12.41 -42.33
C LYS A 7 -15.91 -11.57 -42.81
N LYS A 8 -16.16 -10.45 -43.49
CA LYS A 8 -15.12 -9.51 -43.94
C LYS A 8 -14.35 -8.93 -42.75
N ILE A 9 -15.06 -8.44 -41.72
CA ILE A 9 -14.45 -7.88 -40.50
C ILE A 9 -13.58 -8.93 -39.80
N LYS A 10 -14.06 -10.18 -39.68
CA LYS A 10 -13.28 -11.26 -39.07
C LYS A 10 -12.00 -11.55 -39.86
N HIS A 11 -12.08 -11.55 -41.20
CA HIS A 11 -10.91 -11.75 -42.06
C HIS A 11 -9.89 -10.62 -41.89
N TYR A 12 -10.36 -9.38 -41.90
CA TYR A 12 -9.56 -8.18 -41.72
C TYR A 12 -8.80 -8.18 -40.39
N LEU A 13 -9.49 -8.45 -39.28
CA LEU A 13 -8.85 -8.55 -37.96
C LEU A 13 -7.86 -9.72 -37.88
N HIS A 14 -8.13 -10.81 -38.59
CA HIS A 14 -7.23 -11.95 -38.65
C HIS A 14 -5.94 -11.61 -39.40
N GLU A 15 -6.03 -10.92 -40.53
CA GLU A 15 -4.86 -10.44 -41.29
C GLU A 15 -4.00 -9.51 -40.43
N ILE A 16 -4.60 -8.52 -39.77
CA ILE A 16 -3.89 -7.62 -38.84
C ILE A 16 -3.21 -8.44 -37.74
N SER A 17 -3.91 -9.43 -37.18
CA SER A 17 -3.35 -10.30 -36.15
C SER A 17 -2.21 -11.18 -36.67
N ALA A 18 -2.22 -11.59 -37.93
CA ALA A 18 -1.19 -12.43 -38.53
C ALA A 18 0.07 -11.62 -38.86
N SER A 19 -0.10 -10.36 -39.27
CA SER A 19 0.99 -9.43 -39.54
C SER A 19 1.67 -8.92 -38.25
N LEU A 20 0.95 -8.87 -37.13
CA LEU A 20 1.49 -8.46 -35.83
C LEU A 20 2.44 -9.53 -35.23
N PRO A 21 3.60 -9.13 -34.68
CA PRO A 21 4.52 -10.03 -33.98
C PRO A 21 3.84 -10.88 -32.91
N ALA A 22 4.30 -12.13 -32.71
CA ALA A 22 3.71 -13.04 -31.74
C ALA A 22 3.80 -12.53 -30.28
N GLY A 23 4.82 -11.71 -29.97
CA GLY A 23 5.04 -11.10 -28.66
C GLY A 23 4.38 -9.73 -28.45
N TYR A 24 3.55 -9.25 -29.39
CA TYR A 24 2.97 -7.91 -29.31
C TYR A 24 2.12 -7.73 -28.03
N PRO A 25 2.41 -6.73 -27.17
CA PRO A 25 1.72 -6.56 -25.91
C PRO A 25 0.25 -6.20 -26.15
N ASN A 26 -0.64 -6.76 -25.33
CA ASN A 26 -2.07 -6.45 -25.39
C ASN A 26 -2.73 -6.67 -26.77
N LYS A 27 -2.15 -7.50 -27.65
CA LYS A 27 -2.67 -7.83 -29.00
C LYS A 27 -4.17 -8.09 -29.04
N LYS A 28 -4.68 -8.89 -28.09
CA LYS A 28 -6.12 -9.21 -27.98
C LYS A 28 -6.99 -7.98 -27.68
N ARG A 29 -6.50 -7.07 -26.83
CA ARG A 29 -7.23 -5.85 -26.45
C ARG A 29 -7.30 -4.89 -27.63
N LEU A 30 -6.18 -4.69 -28.32
CA LEU A 30 -6.10 -3.83 -29.51
C LEU A 30 -7.06 -4.29 -30.61
N LEU A 31 -7.03 -5.59 -30.95
CA LEU A 31 -7.95 -6.16 -31.95
C LEU A 31 -9.42 -6.03 -31.53
N ARG A 32 -9.73 -6.19 -30.23
CA ARG A 32 -11.09 -6.02 -29.71
C ARG A 32 -11.55 -4.56 -29.79
N THR A 33 -10.68 -3.60 -29.48
CA THR A 33 -10.99 -2.18 -29.60
C THR A 33 -11.23 -1.80 -31.05
N LEU A 34 -10.36 -2.23 -31.97
CA LEU A 34 -10.54 -1.99 -33.40
C LEU A 34 -11.85 -2.61 -33.91
N GLN A 35 -12.16 -3.83 -33.48
CA GLN A 35 -13.43 -4.48 -33.81
C GLN A 35 -14.64 -3.67 -33.34
N GLN A 36 -14.60 -3.13 -32.12
CA GLN A 36 -15.69 -2.33 -31.58
C GLN A 36 -15.86 -1.04 -32.38
N ASN A 37 -14.78 -0.32 -32.68
CA ASN A 37 -14.84 0.91 -33.45
C ASN A 37 -15.43 0.69 -34.85
N ILE A 38 -15.11 -0.43 -35.51
CA ILE A 38 -15.72 -0.79 -36.81
C ILE A 38 -17.22 -1.04 -36.66
N TYR A 39 -17.66 -1.67 -35.57
CA TYR A 39 -19.08 -1.87 -35.32
C TYR A 39 -19.81 -0.57 -35.03
N ASP A 40 -19.21 0.31 -34.22
CA ASP A 40 -19.77 1.62 -33.90
C ASP A 40 -19.91 2.47 -35.17
N PHE A 41 -18.91 2.45 -36.06
CA PHE A 41 -18.97 3.11 -37.37
C PHE A 41 -20.10 2.57 -38.26
N LEU A 42 -20.26 1.25 -38.34
CA LEU A 42 -21.34 0.62 -39.12
C LEU A 42 -22.73 0.80 -38.49
N GLU A 43 -22.80 1.15 -37.20
CA GLU A 43 -24.03 1.53 -36.53
C GLU A 43 -24.40 2.99 -36.84
N GLU A 44 -23.41 3.88 -36.88
CA GLU A 44 -23.60 5.29 -37.24
C GLU A 44 -23.87 5.49 -38.75
N TYR A 45 -23.29 4.63 -39.61
CA TYR A 45 -23.48 4.64 -41.05
C TYR A 45 -24.00 3.27 -41.56
N PRO A 46 -25.32 3.00 -41.48
CA PRO A 46 -25.89 1.70 -41.81
C PRO A 46 -25.75 1.28 -43.29
N ASP A 47 -25.61 2.27 -44.18
CA ASP A 47 -25.51 2.09 -45.63
C ASP A 47 -24.06 1.98 -46.13
N ALA A 48 -23.07 2.07 -45.21
CA ALA A 48 -21.66 1.96 -45.55
C ALA A 48 -21.31 0.54 -46.07
N ASP A 49 -20.56 0.48 -47.17
CA ASP A 49 -19.96 -0.74 -47.70
C ASP A 49 -18.56 -0.96 -47.10
N TRP A 50 -17.94 -2.07 -47.50
CA TRP A 50 -16.60 -2.43 -47.08
C TRP A 50 -15.53 -1.46 -47.57
N GLU A 51 -15.68 -0.88 -48.76
CA GLU A 51 -14.79 0.19 -49.22
C GLU A 51 -14.76 1.36 -48.22
N ASP A 52 -15.91 1.79 -47.68
CA ASP A 52 -15.99 2.88 -46.71
C ASP A 52 -15.28 2.53 -45.39
N VAL A 53 -15.36 1.26 -44.97
CA VAL A 53 -14.62 0.76 -43.79
C VAL A 53 -13.12 0.81 -44.05
N ILE A 54 -12.66 0.43 -45.24
CA ILE A 54 -11.23 0.49 -45.61
C ILE A 54 -10.75 1.93 -45.78
N GLU A 55 -11.60 2.84 -46.27
CA GLU A 55 -11.26 4.26 -46.37
C GLU A 55 -11.15 4.92 -44.99
N HIS A 56 -12.05 4.59 -44.06
CA HIS A 56 -12.06 5.17 -42.72
C HIS A 56 -10.98 4.60 -41.81
N PHE A 57 -10.80 3.27 -41.82
CA PHE A 57 -9.87 2.57 -40.93
C PHE A 57 -8.54 2.21 -41.58
N GLY A 58 -8.42 2.26 -42.91
CA GLY A 58 -7.22 1.84 -43.64
C GLY A 58 -7.16 0.34 -43.94
N ALA A 59 -6.26 -0.03 -44.84
CA ALA A 59 -6.02 -1.43 -45.21
C ALA A 59 -5.40 -2.22 -44.04
N SER A 60 -5.63 -3.53 -44.01
CA SER A 60 -5.16 -4.42 -42.94
C SER A 60 -3.62 -4.40 -42.82
N CYS A 61 -2.90 -4.23 -43.92
CA CYS A 61 -1.45 -4.11 -43.95
C CYS A 61 -0.96 -2.78 -43.35
N ASP A 62 -1.58 -1.67 -43.75
CA ASP A 62 -1.19 -0.33 -43.30
C ASP A 62 -1.46 -0.15 -41.80
N ILE A 63 -2.59 -0.65 -41.32
CA ILE A 63 -2.94 -0.67 -39.90
C ILE A 63 -1.99 -1.57 -39.10
N ALA A 64 -1.61 -2.73 -39.63
CA ALA A 64 -0.64 -3.58 -38.95
C ALA A 64 0.73 -2.90 -38.86
N GLN A 65 1.16 -2.21 -39.92
CA GLN A 65 2.40 -1.47 -39.95
C GLN A 65 2.38 -0.29 -38.99
N SER A 66 1.30 0.51 -38.97
CA SER A 66 1.18 1.64 -38.04
C SER A 66 1.25 1.20 -36.59
N TYR A 67 0.65 0.05 -36.24
CA TYR A 67 0.78 -0.53 -34.90
C TYR A 67 2.17 -1.06 -34.59
N ILE A 68 2.89 -1.61 -35.58
CA ILE A 68 4.28 -2.05 -35.40
C ILE A 68 5.21 -0.84 -35.24
N GLU A 69 5.01 0.22 -36.02
CA GLU A 69 5.76 1.47 -35.92
C GLU A 69 5.47 2.18 -34.58
N GLU A 70 4.20 2.28 -34.19
CA GLU A 70 3.81 2.79 -32.88
C GLU A 70 4.40 1.91 -31.77
N PHE A 71 4.46 0.59 -31.95
CA PHE A 71 5.12 -0.31 -31.02
C PHE A 71 6.64 -0.13 -30.98
N SER A 72 7.33 0.07 -32.10
CA SER A 72 8.78 0.31 -32.10
C SER A 72 9.15 1.68 -31.51
N ASP A 73 8.33 2.70 -31.81
CA ASP A 73 8.49 4.04 -31.25
C ASP A 73 8.18 4.04 -29.75
N THR A 74 7.19 3.25 -29.34
CA THR A 74 6.91 3.02 -27.92
C THR A 74 7.88 2.04 -27.26
N GLU A 75 8.60 1.15 -27.94
CA GLU A 75 9.71 0.41 -27.28
C GLU A 75 10.92 1.33 -27.03
N LEU A 76 11.14 2.33 -27.90
CA LEU A 76 12.14 3.38 -27.66
C LEU A 76 11.67 4.43 -26.63
N ALA A 77 10.36 4.67 -26.47
CA ALA A 77 9.81 5.68 -25.55
C ALA A 77 9.10 5.16 -24.29
N THR A 78 8.72 3.88 -24.21
CA THR A 78 7.82 3.30 -23.18
C THR A 78 8.39 2.07 -22.47
N SER A 79 9.69 2.06 -22.28
CA SER A 79 10.26 1.43 -21.07
C SER A 79 9.76 2.05 -19.76
N TYR A 80 8.91 3.09 -19.79
CA TYR A 80 8.37 3.69 -18.57
C TYR A 80 7.04 4.42 -18.83
N LYS A 81 6.18 4.51 -17.81
CA LYS A 81 5.15 5.55 -17.67
C LYS A 81 3.92 5.33 -18.60
N THR A 82 2.91 4.56 -18.21
CA THR A 82 1.78 5.19 -17.50
C THR A 82 0.89 4.16 -16.76
N HIS A 83 0.75 2.93 -17.25
CA HIS A 83 -0.12 1.95 -16.57
C HIS A 83 0.58 1.22 -15.41
N HIS A 84 1.85 0.82 -15.57
CA HIS A 84 2.66 0.24 -14.49
C HIS A 84 3.02 1.26 -13.39
N ARG A 85 3.08 2.55 -13.72
CA ARG A 85 3.34 3.60 -12.71
C ARG A 85 2.19 3.70 -11.71
N ASN A 86 0.94 3.62 -12.15
CA ASN A 86 -0.21 3.69 -11.23
C ASN A 86 -0.32 2.44 -10.35
N ILE A 87 -0.04 1.25 -10.88
CA ILE A 87 -0.02 0.01 -10.07
C ILE A 87 1.15 0.03 -9.09
N PHE A 88 2.35 0.40 -9.54
CA PHE A 88 3.54 0.48 -8.68
C PHE A 88 3.39 1.54 -7.58
N VAL A 89 2.90 2.74 -7.92
CA VAL A 89 2.58 3.80 -6.95
C VAL A 89 1.49 3.35 -5.98
N SER A 90 0.45 2.67 -6.47
CA SER A 90 -0.60 2.11 -5.61
C SER A 90 -0.02 1.07 -4.65
N THR A 91 0.87 0.18 -5.10
CA THR A 91 1.53 -0.79 -4.21
C THR A 91 2.42 -0.13 -3.17
N ILE A 92 3.19 0.90 -3.54
CA ILE A 92 4.03 1.65 -2.61
C ILE A 92 3.18 2.35 -1.55
N ILE A 93 2.08 2.98 -1.95
CA ILE A 93 1.15 3.64 -1.03
C ILE A 93 0.54 2.60 -0.07
N CYS A 94 0.12 1.43 -0.56
CA CYS A 94 -0.36 0.35 0.31
C CYS A 94 0.70 -0.11 1.31
N PHE A 95 1.96 -0.26 0.90
CA PHE A 95 3.06 -0.61 1.81
C PHE A 95 3.30 0.47 2.87
N ILE A 96 3.27 1.75 2.48
CA ILE A 96 3.44 2.87 3.42
C ILE A 96 2.31 2.86 4.45
N VAL A 97 1.05 2.72 4.02
CA VAL A 97 -0.10 2.62 4.92
C VAL A 97 0.02 1.43 5.87
N PHE A 98 0.50 0.29 5.38
CA PHE A 98 0.73 -0.90 6.20
C PHE A 98 1.79 -0.66 7.29
N ILE A 99 2.89 0.00 6.95
CA ILE A 99 3.94 0.38 7.92
C ILE A 99 3.38 1.34 8.97
N PHE A 100 2.59 2.34 8.57
CA PHE A 100 1.95 3.25 9.51
C PHE A 100 0.97 2.54 10.46
N LEU A 101 0.23 1.54 9.99
CA LEU A 101 -0.64 0.73 10.85
C LEU A 101 0.17 -0.05 11.90
N ILE A 102 1.31 -0.65 11.51
CA ILE A 102 2.19 -1.36 12.46
C ILE A 102 2.74 -0.39 13.50
N LEU A 103 3.19 0.81 13.09
CA LEU A 103 3.68 1.83 14.01
C LEU A 103 2.58 2.33 14.95
N ALA A 104 1.36 2.54 14.44
CA ALA A 104 0.22 2.94 15.25
C ALA A 104 -0.11 1.89 16.31
N ILE A 105 -0.14 0.61 15.93
CA ILE A 105 -0.34 -0.52 16.86
C ILE A 105 0.78 -0.54 17.91
N TYR A 106 2.05 -0.43 17.51
CA TYR A 106 3.18 -0.41 18.42
C TYR A 106 3.11 0.78 19.40
N SER A 107 2.79 1.96 18.90
CA SER A 107 2.60 3.15 19.73
C SER A 107 1.44 2.99 20.72
N PHE A 108 0.35 2.35 20.32
CA PHE A 108 -0.77 2.04 21.19
C PHE A 108 -0.40 1.02 22.28
N TYR A 109 0.40 0.00 21.94
CA TYR A 109 0.94 -0.96 22.91
C TYR A 109 1.82 -0.26 23.95
N LEU A 110 2.73 0.61 23.50
CA LEU A 110 3.56 1.42 24.41
C LEU A 110 2.71 2.35 25.26
N TRP A 111 1.68 2.98 24.67
CA TRP A 111 0.82 3.90 25.39
C TRP A 111 0.04 3.20 26.51
N LYS A 112 -0.50 2.00 26.23
CA LYS A 112 -1.09 1.13 27.26
C LYS A 112 -0.09 0.78 28.36
N GLN A 113 1.15 0.45 27.99
CA GLN A 113 2.19 0.13 28.97
C GLN A 113 2.57 1.33 29.84
N THR A 114 2.56 2.55 29.30
CA THR A 114 2.75 3.78 30.10
C THR A 114 1.54 4.17 30.95
N HIS A 115 0.31 3.77 30.59
CA HIS A 115 -0.89 4.14 31.35
C HIS A 115 -1.11 3.25 32.59
N ASP A 116 -0.49 2.06 32.65
CA ASP A 116 -0.49 1.20 33.85
C ASP A 116 0.50 1.67 34.94
N PHE A 117 1.30 2.72 34.70
CA PHE A 117 2.22 3.30 35.68
C PHE A 117 1.77 4.71 36.08
N ILE A 118 0.60 4.83 36.71
CA ILE A 118 0.36 5.91 37.66
C ILE A 118 0.35 5.24 39.03
N ILE A 119 1.55 5.00 39.55
CA ILE A 119 1.71 4.71 40.98
C ILE A 119 1.51 6.06 41.67
N GLU A 120 0.38 6.19 42.37
CA GLU A 120 0.15 7.29 43.29
C GLU A 120 1.15 7.11 44.45
N GLU A 121 2.31 7.74 44.34
CA GLU A 121 3.34 7.71 45.36
C GLU A 121 2.86 8.55 46.55
N THR A 122 2.20 7.90 47.51
CA THR A 122 1.80 8.55 48.76
C THR A 122 3.04 8.72 49.62
N LEU A 123 3.63 9.91 49.59
CA LEU A 123 4.74 10.26 50.47
C LEU A 123 4.18 10.52 51.88
N THR A 124 4.13 9.50 52.73
CA THR A 124 3.88 9.70 54.17
C THR A 124 5.13 10.28 54.82
N VAL A 125 5.13 11.59 55.09
CA VAL A 125 6.18 12.24 55.89
C VAL A 125 5.91 11.88 57.35
N TYR A 126 6.75 11.02 57.93
CA TYR A 126 6.79 10.86 59.38
C TYR A 126 7.46 12.10 59.97
N ASP A 127 6.75 12.79 60.86
CA ASP A 127 7.33 13.87 61.66
C ASP A 127 8.36 13.24 62.60
N GLY A 128 9.64 13.48 62.33
CA GLY A 128 10.74 12.83 63.01
C GLY A 128 10.88 13.20 64.48
N THR A 129 10.07 14.14 65.00
CA THR A 129 10.19 14.61 66.39
C THR A 129 9.73 13.59 67.43
N GLU A 130 8.71 12.77 67.14
CA GLU A 130 8.23 11.75 68.09
C GLU A 130 9.22 10.56 68.25
N ILE A 131 10.01 10.26 67.22
CA ILE A 131 10.93 9.11 67.21
C ILE A 131 12.16 9.37 68.09
N TRP A 132 12.63 10.62 68.15
CA TRP A 132 13.77 10.99 68.99
C TRP A 132 13.44 10.93 70.48
N ASP A 133 12.23 11.36 70.87
CA ASP A 133 11.78 11.32 72.27
C ASP A 133 11.62 9.88 72.78
N GLU A 134 11.13 8.96 71.94
CA GLU A 134 11.00 7.54 72.29
C GLU A 134 12.37 6.85 72.40
N TRP A 135 13.28 7.09 71.44
CA TRP A 135 14.65 6.60 71.51
C TRP A 135 15.37 7.12 72.77
N GLU A 136 15.38 8.42 73.02
CA GLU A 136 16.10 8.99 74.17
C GLU A 136 15.58 8.45 75.52
N SER A 137 14.29 8.12 75.59
CA SER A 137 13.70 7.47 76.77
C SER A 137 14.15 6.02 76.99
N GLU A 138 14.30 5.21 75.94
CA GLU A 138 14.77 3.82 76.05
C GLU A 138 16.24 3.77 76.52
N TRP A 139 17.13 4.57 75.92
CA TRP A 139 18.55 4.59 76.28
C TRP A 139 18.80 5.21 77.66
N ALA A 140 17.97 6.16 78.09
CA ALA A 140 18.07 6.73 79.43
C ALA A 140 17.78 5.70 80.54
N THR A 141 16.95 4.69 80.28
CA THR A 141 16.67 3.60 81.24
C THR A 141 17.75 2.52 81.25
N GLU A 142 18.45 2.29 80.14
CA GLU A 142 19.46 1.23 80.03
C GLU A 142 20.77 1.57 80.76
N ASP A 143 21.11 2.86 80.84
CA ASP A 143 22.26 3.35 81.62
C ASP A 143 22.03 3.28 83.15
N GLU A 144 20.78 3.34 83.62
CA GLU A 144 20.45 3.20 85.05
C GLU A 144 20.61 1.74 85.53
N ASP A 145 20.26 0.76 84.69
CA ASP A 145 20.42 -0.67 85.01
C ASP A 145 21.86 -1.16 84.84
N ALA A 146 22.65 -0.57 83.93
CA ALA A 146 24.09 -0.84 83.82
C ALA A 146 24.88 -0.37 85.05
N GLY A 147 24.35 0.64 85.75
CA GLY A 147 24.79 1.16 87.05
C GLY A 147 24.91 0.11 88.17
N VAL A 148 24.00 -0.87 88.15
CA VAL A 148 23.84 -1.84 89.24
C VAL A 148 24.77 -3.04 89.09
N TYR A 149 25.20 -3.37 87.88
CA TYR A 149 26.05 -4.55 87.64
C TYR A 149 27.53 -4.36 88.01
N TYR A 150 28.04 -3.12 88.05
CA TYR A 150 29.45 -2.88 88.39
C TYR A 150 29.73 -2.76 89.91
N GLU A 151 28.72 -2.60 90.76
CA GLU A 151 28.93 -2.57 92.23
C GLU A 151 28.91 -3.97 92.88
N VAL A 152 28.43 -5.01 92.20
CA VAL A 152 28.33 -6.37 92.78
C VAL A 152 29.58 -7.23 92.51
N THR A 153 30.58 -6.72 91.79
CA THR A 153 31.82 -7.45 91.47
C THR A 153 33.10 -6.86 92.08
N LYS A 154 32.98 -6.15 93.21
CA LYS A 154 34.14 -5.75 94.01
C LYS A 154 34.00 -6.09 95.50
#